data_AF-A0A935E3J8-F1
#
_entry.id   AF-A0A935E3J8-F1
#
_cell.length_a   1.000
_cell.length_b   1.000
_cell.length_c   1.000
_cell.angle_alpha   90.00
_cell.angle_beta   90.00
_cell.angle_gamma   90.00
#
_symmetry.space_group_name_H-M   'P 1'
#
loop_
_entity.id
_entity.type
_entity.pdbx_description
1 polymer ?
#
loop_
_entity_poly.entity_id
_entity_poly.type
_entity_poly.pdbx_seq_one_letter_code
_entity_poly.pdbx_strand_id
1 'polypeptide(L)'
;MTNSSTNCTGVCQVTLDTPTNCCNINTIVPQNVECLDNGTPALMTDNRIRFTAQITNTNTSLVTYSVTINGGTTITPNTNVSYGTTQFTLGAGSAGGGATFTVTVTDTATAGCTQTFQIVDPGTCDPSTPTEECPTPKCGTSTILINGN
;
A
#
# COMPACT_ATOMS: atom_id res chain seq x y z
N MET A 1 50.34 6.21 -11.81
CA MET A 1 51.68 6.32 -12.42
C MET A 1 52.40 7.46 -11.74
N THR A 2 53.48 7.20 -11.00
CA THR A 2 54.30 8.24 -10.38
C THR A 2 55.44 8.60 -11.33
N ASN A 3 55.39 9.80 -11.90
CA ASN A 3 56.50 10.40 -12.64
C ASN A 3 57.38 11.15 -11.63
N SER A 4 58.62 10.71 -11.47
CA SER A 4 59.53 11.15 -10.41
C SER A 4 60.28 12.46 -10.73
N SER A 5 59.63 13.43 -11.41
CA SER A 5 60.25 14.71 -11.79
C SER A 5 59.55 15.96 -11.26
N THR A 6 58.40 15.84 -10.60
CA THR A 6 57.71 17.00 -10.02
C THR A 6 57.06 16.55 -8.72
N ASN A 7 57.34 17.21 -7.60
CA ASN A 7 56.74 16.94 -6.28
C ASN A 7 55.23 17.25 -6.23
N CYS A 8 54.52 17.16 -7.35
CA CYS A 8 53.08 17.29 -7.43
C CYS A 8 52.45 15.92 -7.20
N THR A 9 52.13 15.63 -5.95
CA THR A 9 51.24 14.51 -5.60
C THR A 9 49.81 14.96 -5.87
N GLY A 10 49.38 14.86 -7.13
CA GLY A 10 47.97 15.04 -7.49
C GLY A 10 47.19 13.81 -7.04
N VAL A 11 46.52 13.89 -5.89
CA VAL A 11 45.54 12.87 -5.51
C VAL A 11 44.32 13.12 -6.39
N CYS A 12 44.11 12.29 -7.41
CA CYS A 12 42.84 12.26 -8.11
C CYS A 12 41.85 11.53 -7.20
N GLN A 13 41.31 12.24 -6.20
CA GLN A 13 40.14 11.77 -5.50
C GLN A 13 38.97 11.87 -6.49
N VAL A 14 38.76 10.79 -7.24
CA VAL A 14 37.44 10.51 -7.76
C VAL A 14 36.62 10.19 -6.53
N THR A 15 36.03 11.19 -5.90
CA THR A 15 34.77 10.96 -5.19
C THR A 15 33.82 10.48 -6.28
N LEU A 16 33.75 9.15 -6.40
CA LEU A 16 32.68 8.51 -7.13
C LEU A 16 31.45 8.80 -6.28
N ASP A 17 30.90 10.00 -6.43
CA ASP A 17 29.53 10.27 -6.03
C ASP A 17 28.75 9.22 -6.81
N THR A 18 28.41 8.14 -6.10
CA THR A 18 27.53 7.10 -6.59
C THR A 18 26.37 7.82 -7.25
N PRO A 19 26.13 7.59 -8.56
CA PRO A 19 25.13 8.35 -9.27
C PRO A 19 23.85 8.35 -8.44
N THR A 20 23.24 9.53 -8.30
CA THR A 20 21.99 9.84 -7.56
C THR A 20 20.76 9.07 -8.10
N ASN A 21 20.99 7.93 -8.72
CA ASN A 21 20.11 7.11 -9.53
C ASN A 21 20.35 5.61 -9.33
N CYS A 22 21.12 5.19 -8.30
CA CYS A 22 21.12 3.81 -7.78
C CYS A 22 19.93 3.53 -6.85
N CYS A 23 18.77 4.14 -7.13
CA CYS A 23 17.52 3.72 -6.50
C CYS A 23 17.11 2.37 -7.10
N ASN A 24 17.06 1.34 -6.27
CA ASN A 24 16.51 0.06 -6.69
C ASN A 24 15.76 -0.57 -5.52
N ILE A 25 14.47 -0.25 -5.41
CA ILE A 25 13.52 -0.97 -4.57
C ILE A 25 13.17 -2.25 -5.32
N ASN A 26 13.37 -3.41 -4.70
CA ASN A 26 13.07 -4.69 -5.32
C ASN A 26 11.57 -4.85 -5.59
N THR A 27 11.20 -5.77 -6.48
CA THR A 27 9.80 -6.15 -6.69
C THR A 27 9.15 -6.58 -5.38
N ILE A 28 7.97 -6.04 -5.10
CA ILE A 28 7.24 -6.26 -3.85
C ILE A 28 6.07 -7.20 -4.15
N VAL A 29 5.94 -8.25 -3.33
CA VAL A 29 4.79 -9.14 -3.35
C VAL A 29 4.15 -9.11 -1.96
N PRO A 30 2.88 -8.73 -1.84
CA PRO A 30 2.18 -8.81 -0.57
C PRO A 30 1.93 -10.27 -0.20
N GLN A 31 2.04 -10.56 1.09
CA GLN A 31 1.85 -11.87 1.70
C GLN A 31 0.83 -11.74 2.83
N ASN A 32 0.20 -12.87 3.20
CA ASN A 32 -0.76 -12.91 4.31
C ASN A 32 -1.85 -11.82 4.18
N VAL A 33 -2.42 -11.68 2.98
CA VAL A 33 -3.51 -10.73 2.75
C VAL A 33 -4.76 -11.28 3.45
N GLU A 34 -5.19 -10.59 4.49
CA GLU A 34 -6.26 -10.95 5.41
C GLU A 34 -7.37 -9.90 5.37
N CYS A 35 -8.60 -10.38 5.45
CA CYS A 35 -9.80 -9.58 5.59
C CYS A 35 -10.15 -9.51 7.09
N LEU A 36 -10.13 -8.31 7.67
CA LEU A 36 -10.50 -8.07 9.07
C LEU A 36 -11.91 -7.51 9.14
N ASP A 37 -12.81 -8.19 9.86
CA ASP A 37 -14.20 -7.78 10.09
C ASP A 37 -14.35 -6.63 11.11
N ASN A 38 -13.23 -6.22 11.74
CA ASN A 38 -13.19 -5.23 12.79
C ASN A 38 -14.15 -5.51 13.99
N GLY A 39 -14.53 -6.77 14.19
CA GLY A 39 -15.47 -7.18 15.24
C GLY A 39 -16.93 -6.90 14.93
N THR A 40 -17.27 -6.54 13.69
CA THR A 40 -18.62 -6.19 13.24
C THR A 40 -19.02 -6.98 11.98
N PRO A 41 -19.36 -8.29 12.13
CA PRO A 41 -19.64 -9.17 10.99
C PRO A 41 -20.73 -8.69 10.02
N ALA A 42 -21.69 -7.89 10.51
CA ALA A 42 -22.78 -7.35 9.70
C ALA A 42 -22.44 -6.01 9.02
N LEU A 43 -21.31 -5.38 9.33
CA LEU A 43 -20.95 -4.04 8.85
C LEU A 43 -19.79 -4.09 7.86
N MET A 44 -20.05 -4.46 6.61
CA MET A 44 -18.98 -4.55 5.61
C MET A 44 -18.21 -3.25 5.37
N THR A 45 -18.80 -2.09 5.70
CA THR A 45 -18.18 -0.77 5.50
C THR A 45 -17.02 -0.48 6.43
N ASP A 46 -16.82 -1.25 7.50
CA ASP A 46 -15.70 -1.06 8.41
C ASP A 46 -14.62 -2.15 8.34
N ASN A 47 -14.84 -3.15 7.48
CA ASN A 47 -13.87 -4.17 7.13
C ASN A 47 -12.55 -3.59 6.60
N ARG A 48 -11.41 -4.21 6.95
CA ARG A 48 -10.07 -3.74 6.61
C ARG A 48 -9.19 -4.83 6.03
N ILE A 49 -8.34 -4.48 5.07
CA ILE A 49 -7.28 -5.39 4.63
C ILE A 49 -6.07 -5.24 5.56
N ARG A 50 -5.52 -6.36 6.01
CA ARG A 50 -4.20 -6.45 6.62
C ARG A 50 -3.31 -7.34 5.79
N PHE A 51 -2.07 -6.94 5.56
CA PHE A 51 -1.11 -7.74 4.81
C PHE A 51 0.31 -7.48 5.29
N THR A 52 1.22 -8.39 4.95
CA THR A 52 2.65 -8.24 5.16
C THR A 52 3.32 -7.99 3.81
N ALA A 53 4.25 -7.04 3.72
CA ALA A 53 5.08 -6.87 2.54
C ALA A 53 6.56 -6.86 2.92
N GLN A 54 7.37 -7.54 2.12
CA GLN A 54 8.82 -7.47 2.20
C GLN A 54 9.29 -6.43 1.20
N ILE A 55 9.71 -5.28 1.70
CA ILE A 55 10.17 -4.14 0.90
C ILE A 55 11.68 -4.02 1.12
N THR A 56 12.46 -4.50 0.15
CA THR A 56 13.92 -4.46 0.20
C THR A 56 14.48 -3.55 -0.88
N ASN A 57 15.74 -3.19 -0.74
CA ASN A 57 16.49 -2.49 -1.76
C ASN A 57 17.91 -3.08 -1.84
N THR A 58 18.62 -2.81 -2.93
CA THR A 58 20.04 -3.24 -3.09
C THR A 58 21.05 -2.19 -2.64
N ASN A 59 20.60 -1.01 -2.22
CA ASN A 59 21.43 0.12 -1.84
C ASN A 59 21.37 0.32 -0.31
N THR A 60 22.38 -0.20 0.39
CA THR A 60 22.46 -0.18 1.86
C THR A 60 22.42 1.21 2.50
N SER A 61 22.60 2.28 1.72
CA SER A 61 22.43 3.67 2.19
C SER A 61 20.96 4.10 2.32
N LEU A 62 20.02 3.35 1.73
CA LEU A 62 18.58 3.59 1.84
C LEU A 62 18.01 2.90 3.09
N VAL A 63 17.50 3.70 4.02
CA VAL A 63 17.09 3.22 5.35
C VAL A 63 15.56 3.18 5.50
N THR A 64 14.87 4.18 4.94
CA THR A 64 13.42 4.33 5.11
C THR A 64 12.69 4.71 3.83
N TYR A 65 11.41 4.38 3.78
CA TYR A 65 10.47 4.74 2.72
C TYR A 65 9.16 5.25 3.30
N SER A 66 8.35 5.84 2.43
CA SER A 66 6.95 6.19 2.66
C SER A 66 6.07 5.39 1.71
N VAL A 67 4.81 5.20 2.07
CA VAL A 67 3.82 4.56 1.20
C VAL A 67 2.58 5.42 1.04
N THR A 68 2.04 5.41 -0.17
CA THR A 68 0.74 6.01 -0.49
C THR A 68 -0.14 4.95 -1.14
N ILE A 69 -1.45 5.14 -1.09
CA ILE A 69 -2.41 4.18 -1.65
C ILE A 69 -3.50 4.91 -2.43
N ASN A 70 -3.94 4.31 -3.53
CA ASN A 70 -5.10 4.76 -4.30
C ASN A 70 -6.42 4.26 -3.66
N GLY A 71 -7.57 4.62 -4.22
CA GLY A 71 -8.87 4.08 -3.84
C GLY A 71 -9.57 4.84 -2.71
N GLY A 72 -9.08 6.04 -2.36
CA GLY A 72 -9.71 6.88 -1.35
C GLY A 72 -9.62 6.31 0.08
N THR A 73 -8.71 5.36 0.31
CA THR A 73 -8.46 4.78 1.63
C THR A 73 -7.11 5.24 2.20
N THR A 74 -6.82 4.81 3.42
CA THR A 74 -5.53 5.04 4.08
C THR A 74 -4.73 3.74 4.17
N ILE A 75 -3.43 3.87 4.44
CA ILE A 75 -2.52 2.76 4.73
C ILE A 75 -1.68 3.14 5.94
N THR A 76 -1.46 2.21 6.86
CA THR A 76 -0.66 2.41 8.07
C THR A 76 0.26 1.21 8.30
N PRO A 77 1.55 1.42 8.61
CA PRO A 77 2.27 2.70 8.64
C PRO A 77 2.46 3.28 7.23
N ASN A 78 2.66 4.60 7.10
CA ASN A 78 2.83 5.26 5.79
C ASN A 78 4.05 6.16 5.64
N THR A 79 4.77 6.45 6.72
CA THR A 79 5.90 7.37 6.71
C THR A 79 7.06 6.79 7.51
N ASN A 80 8.29 7.06 7.07
CA ASN A 80 9.54 6.65 7.73
C ASN A 80 9.59 5.16 8.09
N VAL A 81 9.04 4.31 7.23
CA VAL A 81 9.02 2.86 7.43
C VAL A 81 10.37 2.30 7.02
N SER A 82 10.98 1.44 7.84
CA SER A 82 12.28 0.85 7.52
C SER A 82 12.17 -0.21 6.42
N TYR A 83 13.17 -0.30 5.55
CA TYR A 83 13.29 -1.44 4.63
C TYR A 83 13.36 -2.76 5.40
N GLY A 84 12.69 -3.77 4.85
CA GLY A 84 12.49 -5.09 5.46
C GLY A 84 11.04 -5.54 5.36
N THR A 85 10.67 -6.46 6.24
CA THR A 85 9.29 -6.97 6.36
C THR A 85 8.47 -6.04 7.23
N THR A 86 7.34 -5.56 6.73
CA THR A 86 6.41 -4.71 7.48
C THR A 86 4.97 -5.20 7.28
N GLN A 87 4.19 -5.18 8.36
CA GLN A 87 2.75 -5.37 8.31
C GLN A 87 2.06 -4.02 8.09
N PHE A 88 1.15 -3.99 7.11
CA PHE A 88 0.33 -2.84 6.79
C PHE A 88 -1.14 -3.16 7.02
N THR A 89 -1.89 -2.13 7.40
CA THR A 89 -3.35 -2.19 7.51
C THR A 89 -3.95 -1.04 6.72
N LEU A 90 -4.95 -1.34 5.90
CA LEU A 90 -5.70 -0.35 5.14
C LEU A 90 -6.84 0.26 5.98
N GLY A 91 -7.35 1.39 5.52
CA GLY A 91 -8.50 2.07 6.13
C GLY A 91 -9.77 1.22 6.11
N ALA A 92 -10.76 1.65 6.90
CA ALA A 92 -12.10 1.06 6.93
C ALA A 92 -12.75 1.04 5.53
N GLY A 93 -13.50 -0.02 5.23
CA GLY A 93 -14.18 -0.22 3.95
C GLY A 93 -13.25 -0.66 2.82
N SER A 94 -12.04 -1.09 3.14
CA SER A 94 -11.08 -1.58 2.14
C SER A 94 -11.24 -3.06 1.82
N ALA A 95 -11.97 -3.83 2.63
CA ALA A 95 -12.12 -5.27 2.47
C ALA A 95 -13.59 -5.72 2.39
N GLY A 96 -13.84 -6.95 1.93
CA GLY A 96 -15.19 -7.49 1.77
C GLY A 96 -15.80 -7.31 0.38
N GLY A 97 -15.21 -6.48 -0.48
CA GLY A 97 -15.77 -6.06 -1.77
C GLY A 97 -15.04 -6.59 -3.00
N GLY A 98 -13.92 -7.28 -2.83
CA GLY A 98 -13.08 -7.77 -3.95
C GLY A 98 -12.32 -6.64 -4.67
N ALA A 99 -12.14 -5.49 -4.02
CA ALA A 99 -11.45 -4.35 -4.60
C ALA A 99 -9.94 -4.61 -4.79
N THR A 100 -9.33 -3.90 -5.72
CA THR A 100 -7.87 -3.91 -5.91
C THR A 100 -7.31 -2.52 -5.63
N PHE A 101 -6.28 -2.46 -4.78
CA PHE A 101 -5.59 -1.23 -4.42
C PHE A 101 -4.18 -1.22 -4.99
N THR A 102 -3.72 -0.06 -5.43
CA THR A 102 -2.32 0.14 -5.82
C THR A 102 -1.61 0.90 -4.71
N VAL A 103 -0.54 0.31 -4.20
CA VAL A 103 0.35 0.93 -3.21
C VAL A 103 1.59 1.42 -3.92
N THR A 104 1.97 2.68 -3.66
CA THR A 104 3.20 3.29 -4.16
C THR A 104 4.16 3.49 -3.00
N VAL A 105 5.29 2.80 -3.05
CA VAL A 105 6.43 2.97 -2.15
C VAL A 105 7.33 4.05 -2.72
N THR A 106 7.79 4.97 -1.87
CA THR A 106 8.72 6.05 -2.24
C THR A 106 9.83 6.14 -1.20
N ASP A 107 11.09 5.99 -1.61
CA ASP A 107 12.23 6.19 -0.73
C ASP A 107 12.25 7.62 -0.17
N THR A 108 12.62 7.79 1.09
CA THR A 108 12.59 9.11 1.73
C THR A 108 13.81 9.98 1.42
N ALA A 109 14.94 9.36 1.05
CA ALA A 109 16.20 10.07 0.79
C ALA A 109 16.42 10.36 -0.70
N THR A 110 15.83 9.56 -1.58
CA THR A 110 16.04 9.60 -3.02
C THR A 110 14.76 10.00 -3.75
N ALA A 111 14.68 11.25 -4.18
CA ALA A 111 13.53 11.76 -4.93
C ALA A 111 13.29 10.95 -6.22
N GLY A 112 12.03 10.56 -6.48
CA GLY A 112 11.66 9.77 -7.66
C GLY A 112 11.94 8.27 -7.55
N CYS A 113 12.54 7.82 -6.44
CA CYS A 113 12.77 6.41 -6.17
C CYS A 113 11.47 5.74 -5.73
N THR A 114 10.76 5.14 -6.68
CA THR A 114 9.42 4.58 -6.43
C THR A 114 9.26 3.16 -6.93
N GLN A 115 8.42 2.39 -6.24
CA GLN A 115 7.97 1.07 -6.68
C GLN A 115 6.49 0.92 -6.36
N THR A 116 5.74 0.30 -7.26
CA THR A 116 4.32 0.02 -7.05
C THR A 116 4.06 -1.47 -6.93
N PHE A 117 3.02 -1.83 -6.17
CA PHE A 117 2.48 -3.19 -6.13
C PHE A 117 0.97 -3.13 -5.88
N GLN A 118 0.30 -4.23 -6.18
CA GLN A 118 -1.16 -4.34 -6.03
C GLN A 118 -1.52 -5.22 -4.84
N ILE A 119 -2.57 -4.81 -4.14
CA ILE A 119 -3.26 -5.59 -3.11
C ILE A 119 -4.63 -5.94 -3.68
N VAL A 120 -4.94 -7.23 -3.75
CA VAL A 120 -6.28 -7.70 -4.12
C VAL A 120 -6.98 -8.14 -2.84
N ASP A 121 -8.14 -7.56 -2.57
CA ASP A 121 -9.03 -7.99 -1.49
C ASP A 121 -9.40 -9.47 -1.69
N PRO A 122 -9.16 -10.37 -0.72
CA PRO A 122 -9.53 -11.78 -0.84
C PRO A 122 -11.04 -12.01 -0.96
N GLY A 123 -11.86 -10.96 -0.78
CA GLY A 123 -13.31 -11.02 -0.88
C GLY A 123 -13.94 -10.91 0.49
N THR A 124 -14.99 -11.69 0.75
CA THR A 124 -15.74 -11.60 2.01
C THR A 124 -14.87 -11.88 3.23
N CYS A 125 -14.85 -10.93 4.19
CA CYS A 125 -14.34 -11.17 5.53
C CYS A 125 -15.33 -12.10 6.23
N ASP A 126 -15.18 -13.41 6.05
CA ASP A 126 -16.09 -14.48 6.49
C ASP A 126 -16.87 -14.12 7.77
N PRO A 127 -18.11 -13.64 7.66
CA PRO A 127 -19.01 -13.56 8.78
C PRO A 127 -19.62 -14.94 8.88
N SER A 128 -19.44 -15.65 9.98
CA SER A 128 -19.99 -17.01 10.14
C SER A 128 -21.53 -17.12 10.10
N THR A 129 -22.26 -16.17 9.51
CA THR A 129 -23.68 -16.27 9.14
C THR A 129 -23.99 -15.51 7.82
N PRO A 130 -24.87 -16.07 6.96
CA PRO A 130 -24.94 -15.80 5.53
C PRO A 130 -25.62 -14.48 5.16
N THR A 131 -25.04 -13.79 4.18
CA THR A 131 -25.67 -12.88 3.20
C THR A 131 -26.97 -12.18 3.63
N GLU A 132 -26.90 -11.16 4.48
CA GLU A 132 -27.87 -10.05 4.38
C GLU A 132 -27.36 -9.12 3.28
N GLU A 133 -27.61 -9.53 2.03
CA GLU A 133 -27.66 -8.59 0.92
C GLU A 133 -28.58 -7.44 1.35
N CYS A 134 -28.19 -6.19 1.06
CA CYS A 134 -29.03 -5.02 1.28
C CYS A 134 -30.45 -5.35 0.81
N PRO A 135 -31.47 -5.41 1.71
CA PRO A 135 -32.79 -5.86 1.32
C PRO A 135 -33.26 -4.91 0.23
N THR A 136 -33.55 -5.45 -0.95
CA THR A 136 -34.13 -4.67 -2.06
C THR A 136 -35.27 -3.83 -1.49
N PRO A 137 -35.23 -2.48 -1.62
CA PRO A 137 -36.28 -1.65 -1.06
C PRO A 137 -37.60 -2.09 -1.67
N LYS A 138 -38.46 -2.68 -0.83
CA LYS A 138 -39.81 -3.03 -1.23
C LYS A 138 -40.52 -1.69 -1.47
N CYS A 139 -40.64 -1.29 -2.74
CA CYS A 139 -41.60 -0.28 -3.13
C CYS A 139 -42.96 -0.79 -2.67
N GLY A 140 -43.50 -0.23 -1.59
CA GLY A 140 -44.87 -0.49 -1.20
C GLY A 140 -45.76 -0.11 -2.38
N THR A 141 -46.57 -1.05 -2.86
CA THR A 141 -47.67 -0.73 -3.77
C THR A 141 -48.69 0.08 -2.98
N SER A 142 -48.46 1.38 -2.87
CA SER A 142 -49.46 2.32 -2.41
C SER A 142 -50.53 2.39 -3.49
N THR A 143 -51.63 1.68 -3.31
CA THR A 143 -52.83 1.88 -4.11
C THR A 143 -53.38 3.25 -3.77
N ILE A 144 -53.14 4.24 -4.64
CA ILE A 144 -53.75 5.56 -4.53
C ILE A 144 -55.24 5.38 -4.79
N LEU A 145 -56.06 5.44 -3.74
CA LEU A 145 -57.49 5.62 -3.88
C LEU A 145 -57.75 7.06 -4.28
N ILE A 146 -57.94 7.30 -5.58
CA ILE A 146 -58.46 8.58 -6.07
C ILE A 146 -59.96 8.55 -5.82
N ASN A 147 -60.42 9.10 -4.70
CA ASN A 147 -61.84 9.41 -4.52
C ASN A 147 -62.15 10.62 -5.38
N GLY A 148 -62.62 10.36 -6.60
CA GLY A 148 -63.22 11.38 -7.45
C GLY A 148 -64.51 11.90 -6.80
N ASN A 149 -64.52 13.20 -6.52
CA ASN A 149 -65.74 14.01 -6.43
C ASN A 149 -65.41 15.44 -6.82
#